data_AF-A0A9N8DJA5-F1
#
_entry.id   AF-A0A9N8DJA5-F1
#
_cell.length_a   1.000
_cell.length_b   1.000
_cell.length_c   1.000
_cell.angle_alpha   90.00
_cell.angle_beta   90.00
_cell.angle_gamma   90.00
#
_symmetry.space_group_name_H-M   'P 1'
#
loop_
_entity.id
_entity.type
_entity.pdbx_description
1 polymer ?
#
loop_
_entity_poly.entity_id
_entity_poly.type
_entity_poly.pdbx_seq_one_letter_code
_entity_poly.pdbx_strand_id
1 'polypeptide(L)'
;MTQHVEYTASFVDLGATAQRNTTMATDTPQHDQRPIPRRRQVQRKSKEGSNAFLVWAVKILLVLLILFMLPKLVEGRGRNAKKKRQRRKQEVMLSDTRKICEHQVCSQWIPEESMNCVQMCLSPACYQDVYGSTPIEDGEINVDRARDFEKCVKEEMRLARKRQRLSR
;
A
#
# COMPACT_ATOMS: atom_id res chain seq x y z
N MET A 1 21.23 35.61 7.13
CA MET A 1 21.10 34.70 8.30
C MET A 1 20.23 33.53 7.87
N THR A 2 20.86 32.43 7.49
CA THR A 2 20.23 31.18 7.06
C THR A 2 20.22 30.21 8.24
N GLN A 3 19.06 29.75 8.68
CA GLN A 3 18.94 28.65 9.64
C GLN A 3 18.37 27.43 8.94
N HIS A 4 19.17 26.36 8.92
CA HIS A 4 18.78 25.01 8.58
C HIS A 4 18.09 24.38 9.79
N VAL A 5 16.98 23.67 9.58
CA VAL A 5 16.35 22.81 10.57
C VAL A 5 16.44 21.37 10.07
N GLU A 6 17.28 20.57 10.71
CA GLU A 6 17.37 19.12 10.55
C GLU A 6 16.26 18.45 11.38
N TYR A 7 15.47 17.58 10.75
CA TYR A 7 14.53 16.69 11.46
C TYR A 7 15.08 15.26 11.42
N THR A 8 15.47 14.77 12.58
CA THR A 8 15.85 13.39 12.83
C THR A 8 14.59 12.54 13.05
N ALA A 9 14.53 11.36 12.41
CA ALA A 9 13.51 10.35 12.68
C ALA A 9 14.22 9.03 12.95
N SER A 10 14.35 8.68 14.24
CA SER A 10 14.87 7.38 14.68
C SER A 10 13.71 6.38 14.75
N PHE A 11 13.83 5.33 13.94
CA PHE A 11 12.87 4.23 13.83
C PHE A 11 13.14 3.20 14.94
N VAL A 12 12.07 2.80 15.64
CA VAL A 12 12.04 1.69 16.59
C VAL A 12 11.76 0.43 15.79
N ASP A 13 12.64 -0.57 15.83
CA ASP A 13 12.32 -1.92 15.33
C ASP A 13 12.57 -2.98 16.41
N LEU A 14 11.50 -3.74 16.63
CA LEU A 14 11.35 -4.84 17.57
C LEU A 14 12.12 -6.07 17.09
N GLY A 15 12.68 -6.81 18.06
CA GLY A 15 13.37 -8.06 17.83
C GLY A 15 12.48 -9.25 17.44
N ALA A 16 13.10 -10.24 16.81
CA ALA A 16 12.64 -11.64 16.78
C ALA A 16 13.83 -12.59 16.54
N THR A 17 14.26 -13.22 17.63
CA THR A 17 14.73 -14.61 17.81
C THR A 17 15.26 -15.40 16.60
N ALA A 18 16.56 -15.72 16.63
CA ALA A 18 17.16 -16.87 15.94
C ALA A 18 17.84 -17.79 16.97
N GLN A 19 17.24 -18.96 17.25
CA GLN A 19 17.86 -19.99 18.08
C GLN A 19 18.61 -20.98 17.18
N ARG A 20 19.88 -21.16 17.54
CA ARG A 20 20.91 -22.01 16.95
C ARG A 20 20.90 -23.33 17.72
N ASN A 21 20.53 -24.45 17.09
CA ASN A 21 20.63 -25.77 17.73
C ASN A 21 21.90 -26.48 17.26
N THR A 22 22.81 -26.64 18.22
CA THR A 22 24.11 -27.31 18.11
C THR A 22 23.94 -28.80 18.37
N THR A 23 24.54 -29.62 17.51
CA THR A 23 24.70 -31.06 17.66
C THR A 23 25.71 -31.38 18.76
N MET A 24 25.36 -32.25 19.71
CA MET A 24 26.33 -32.94 20.57
C MET A 24 26.07 -34.45 20.49
N ALA A 25 27.12 -35.17 20.12
CA ALA A 25 27.23 -36.62 20.13
C ALA A 25 27.59 -37.11 21.54
N THR A 26 26.98 -38.21 21.98
CA THR A 26 27.38 -38.97 23.16
C THR A 26 27.49 -40.45 22.79
N ASP A 27 28.69 -40.96 22.96
CA ASP A 27 29.11 -42.36 22.87
C ASP A 27 28.53 -43.24 23.99
N THR A 28 28.71 -44.56 23.80
CA THR A 28 28.64 -45.74 24.74
C THR A 28 27.43 -46.67 24.59
N PRO A 29 27.50 -47.93 25.08
CA PRO A 29 28.50 -48.95 24.79
C PRO A 29 27.86 -50.30 24.37
N GLN A 30 28.74 -51.21 23.95
CA GLN A 30 28.51 -52.56 23.42
C GLN A 30 28.07 -53.56 24.50
N HIS A 31 26.95 -54.28 24.33
CA HIS A 31 26.65 -55.50 25.11
C HIS A 31 25.75 -56.51 24.35
N ASP A 32 26.40 -57.62 23.99
CA ASP A 32 25.99 -59.03 24.07
C ASP A 32 24.69 -59.55 23.41
N GLN A 33 24.88 -60.61 22.63
CA GLN A 33 23.89 -61.29 21.79
C GLN A 33 23.44 -62.59 22.46
N ARG A 34 22.12 -62.79 22.57
CA ARG A 34 21.52 -64.14 22.66
C ARG A 34 20.53 -64.37 21.52
N PRO A 35 20.57 -65.53 20.83
CA PRO A 35 19.65 -65.83 19.75
C PRO A 35 18.29 -66.30 20.29
N ILE A 36 17.22 -65.60 19.92
CA ILE A 36 15.82 -65.94 20.22
C ILE A 36 15.23 -66.74 19.02
N PRO A 37 14.45 -67.82 19.25
CA PRO A 37 13.92 -68.67 18.19
C PRO A 37 12.84 -67.98 17.33
N ARG A 38 12.89 -68.26 16.02
CA ARG A 38 12.02 -67.72 14.96
C ARG A 38 10.57 -68.16 15.13
N ARG A 39 9.69 -67.27 15.62
CA ARG A 39 8.25 -67.33 15.36
C ARG A 39 8.00 -67.03 13.87
N ARG A 40 7.30 -67.94 13.18
CA ARG A 40 6.79 -67.74 11.82
C ARG A 40 5.88 -66.50 11.80
N GLN A 41 6.40 -65.41 11.27
CA GLN A 41 5.63 -64.21 10.91
C GLN A 41 4.75 -64.56 9.70
N VAL A 42 3.45 -64.66 9.94
CA VAL A 42 2.44 -64.67 8.88
C VAL A 42 2.46 -63.27 8.25
N GLN A 43 3.05 -63.18 7.05
CA GLN A 43 3.12 -61.97 6.24
C GLN A 43 1.70 -61.51 5.87
N ARG A 44 1.09 -60.68 6.71
CA ARG A 44 -0.02 -59.83 6.28
C ARG A 44 0.60 -58.74 5.40
N LYS A 45 0.48 -58.89 4.07
CA LYS A 45 0.76 -57.82 3.10
C LYS A 45 -0.09 -56.61 3.46
N SER A 46 0.49 -55.69 4.24
CA SER A 46 -0.13 -54.43 4.63
C SER A 46 -0.18 -53.51 3.42
N LYS A 47 -1.36 -52.98 3.10
CA LYS A 47 -1.61 -52.03 2.00
C LYS A 47 -1.09 -50.63 2.35
N GLU A 48 0.14 -50.51 2.86
CA GLU A 48 0.73 -49.24 3.33
C GLU A 48 1.10 -48.27 2.19
N GLY A 49 1.18 -48.74 0.95
CA GLY A 49 1.54 -47.90 -0.21
C GLY A 49 0.46 -46.93 -0.69
N SER A 50 -0.83 -47.20 -0.43
CA SER A 50 -1.93 -46.40 -0.99
C SER A 50 -2.07 -45.02 -0.34
N ASN A 51 -1.81 -44.91 0.96
CA ASN A 51 -1.96 -43.65 1.69
C ASN A 51 -0.84 -42.66 1.38
N ALA A 52 0.39 -43.15 1.17
CA ALA A 52 1.52 -42.30 0.80
C ALA A 52 1.31 -41.62 -0.55
N PHE A 53 0.79 -42.36 -1.54
CA PHE A 53 0.49 -41.83 -2.87
C PHE A 53 -0.65 -40.79 -2.83
N LEU A 54 -1.70 -41.07 -2.06
CA LEU A 54 -2.86 -40.19 -1.94
C LEU A 54 -2.48 -38.86 -1.26
N VAL A 55 -1.63 -38.92 -0.23
CA VAL A 55 -1.07 -37.73 0.45
C VAL A 55 -0.21 -36.89 -0.52
N TRP A 56 0.59 -37.54 -1.37
CA TRP A 56 1.40 -36.85 -2.37
C TRP A 56 0.53 -36.17 -3.44
N ALA A 57 -0.50 -36.88 -3.93
CA ALA A 57 -1.45 -36.34 -4.90
C ALA A 57 -2.21 -35.13 -4.35
N VAL A 58 -2.67 -35.18 -3.10
CA VAL A 58 -3.36 -34.05 -2.43
C VAL A 58 -2.42 -32.85 -2.27
N LYS A 59 -1.16 -33.07 -1.90
CA LYS A 59 -0.17 -31.99 -1.81
C LYS A 59 0.11 -31.32 -3.15
N ILE A 60 0.26 -32.11 -4.22
CA ILE A 60 0.45 -31.58 -5.58
C ILE A 60 -0.79 -30.77 -6.00
N LEU A 61 -1.99 -31.29 -5.75
CA LEU A 61 -3.24 -30.59 -6.06
C LEU A 61 -3.33 -29.23 -5.31
N LEU A 62 -2.98 -29.20 -4.02
CA LEU A 62 -2.95 -27.97 -3.24
C LEU A 62 -1.95 -26.94 -3.80
N VAL A 63 -0.74 -27.39 -4.16
CA VAL A 63 0.27 -26.50 -4.77
C VAL A 63 -0.22 -25.93 -6.10
N LEU A 64 -0.83 -26.75 -6.95
CA LEU A 64 -1.39 -26.29 -8.24
C LEU A 64 -2.52 -25.27 -8.05
N LEU A 65 -3.40 -25.48 -7.07
CA LEU A 65 -4.47 -24.52 -6.73
C LEU A 65 -3.91 -23.18 -6.23
N ILE A 66 -2.85 -23.21 -5.42
CA ILE A 66 -2.18 -21.99 -4.94
C ILE A 66 -1.55 -21.24 -6.13
N LEU A 67 -0.80 -21.94 -6.98
CA LEU A 67 -0.14 -21.34 -8.15
C LEU A 67 -1.14 -20.70 -9.12
N PHE A 68 -2.32 -21.31 -9.30
CA PHE A 68 -3.39 -20.76 -10.15
C PHE A 68 -3.99 -19.45 -9.60
N MET A 69 -3.98 -19.24 -8.28
CA MET A 69 -4.54 -18.03 -7.64
C MET A 69 -3.54 -16.86 -7.54
N LEU A 70 -2.23 -17.12 -7.54
CA LEU A 70 -1.18 -16.10 -7.48
C LEU A 70 -1.24 -15.00 -8.56
N PRO A 71 -1.49 -15.28 -9.87
CA PRO A 71 -1.45 -14.24 -10.90
C PRO A 71 -2.47 -13.13 -10.67
N LYS A 72 -3.66 -13.44 -10.15
CA LYS A 72 -4.70 -12.43 -9.87
C LYS A 72 -4.33 -11.51 -8.71
N LEU A 73 -3.52 -11.97 -7.76
CA LEU A 73 -3.12 -11.21 -6.57
C LEU A 73 -1.94 -10.26 -6.85
N VAL A 74 -0.95 -10.71 -7.63
CA VAL A 74 0.23 -9.91 -8.02
C VAL A 74 -0.17 -8.72 -8.89
N GLU A 75 -1.14 -8.92 -9.79
CA GLU A 75 -1.57 -7.87 -10.71
C GLU A 75 -2.36 -6.74 -10.02
N GLY A 76 -3.12 -7.07 -8.96
CA GLY A 76 -3.83 -6.09 -8.14
C GLY A 76 -2.88 -5.12 -7.43
N ARG A 77 -1.74 -5.61 -6.91
CA ARG A 77 -0.76 -4.79 -6.18
C ARG A 77 -0.12 -3.73 -7.08
N GLY A 78 0.24 -4.09 -8.32
CA GLY A 78 0.84 -3.16 -9.28
C GLY A 78 -0.09 -2.04 -9.72
N ARG A 79 -1.37 -2.36 -10.00
CA ARG A 79 -2.38 -1.36 -10.40
C ARG A 79 -2.69 -0.38 -9.26
N ASN A 80 -2.82 -0.88 -8.03
CA ASN A 80 -3.05 -0.05 -6.85
C ASN A 80 -1.87 0.87 -6.54
N ALA A 81 -0.64 0.38 -6.64
CA ALA A 81 0.57 1.19 -6.48
C ALA A 81 0.65 2.31 -7.52
N LYS A 82 0.37 2.01 -8.79
CA LYS A 82 0.32 3.01 -9.87
C LYS A 82 -0.75 4.07 -9.61
N LYS A 83 -1.97 3.67 -9.24
CA LYS A 83 -3.08 4.60 -8.90
C LYS A 83 -2.73 5.48 -7.70
N LYS A 84 -2.13 4.92 -6.64
CA LYS A 84 -1.68 5.66 -5.45
C LYS A 84 -0.63 6.70 -5.81
N ARG A 85 0.37 6.34 -6.64
CA ARG A 85 1.40 7.27 -7.11
C ARG A 85 0.79 8.41 -7.93
N GLN A 86 -0.18 8.13 -8.79
CA GLN A 86 -0.87 9.16 -9.58
C GLN A 86 -1.66 10.14 -8.71
N ARG A 87 -2.38 9.64 -7.68
CA ARG A 87 -3.08 10.50 -6.70
C ARG A 87 -2.11 11.42 -5.96
N ARG A 88 -0.98 10.90 -5.47
CA ARG A 88 0.04 11.73 -4.81
C ARG A 88 0.60 12.82 -5.73
N LYS A 89 0.91 12.48 -6.99
CA LYS A 89 1.35 13.47 -7.98
C LYS A 89 0.31 14.54 -8.29
N GLN A 90 -0.97 14.23 -8.13
CA GLN A 90 -2.05 15.19 -8.29
C GLN A 90 -2.16 16.11 -7.07
N GLU A 91 -2.10 15.53 -5.88
CA GLU A 91 -2.13 16.26 -4.61
C GLU A 91 -0.96 17.23 -4.47
N VAL A 92 0.27 16.80 -4.82
CA VAL A 92 1.45 17.68 -4.84
C VAL A 92 1.25 18.85 -5.80
N MET A 93 0.83 18.57 -7.04
CA MET A 93 0.57 19.63 -8.02
C MET A 93 -0.49 20.63 -7.55
N LEU A 94 -1.58 20.15 -6.95
CA LEU A 94 -2.63 21.02 -6.40
C LEU A 94 -2.10 21.86 -5.24
N SER A 95 -1.32 21.27 -4.34
CA SER A 95 -0.69 21.98 -3.22
C SER A 95 0.28 23.06 -3.70
N ASP A 96 1.12 22.76 -4.70
CA ASP A 96 2.06 23.72 -5.27
C ASP A 96 1.34 24.88 -5.95
N THR A 97 0.29 24.57 -6.73
CA THR A 97 -0.54 25.60 -7.37
C THR A 97 -1.23 26.49 -6.34
N ARG A 98 -1.73 25.90 -5.25
CA ARG A 98 -2.34 26.65 -4.14
C ARG A 98 -1.35 27.61 -3.49
N LYS A 99 -0.13 27.17 -3.21
CA LYS A 99 0.93 28.03 -2.66
C LYS A 99 1.29 29.19 -3.59
N ILE A 100 1.29 28.96 -4.90
CA ILE A 100 1.50 30.03 -5.89
C ILE A 100 0.36 31.04 -5.81
N CYS A 101 -0.89 30.59 -5.73
CA CYS A 101 -2.03 31.48 -5.54
C CYS A 101 -1.94 32.28 -4.24
N GLU A 102 -1.59 31.63 -3.12
CA GLU A 102 -1.46 32.27 -1.81
C GLU A 102 -0.31 33.30 -1.77
N HIS A 103 0.87 32.96 -2.27
CA HIS A 103 2.08 33.77 -2.08
C HIS A 103 2.41 34.71 -3.24
N GLN A 104 1.93 34.45 -4.45
CA GLN A 104 2.25 35.29 -5.61
C GLN A 104 1.05 36.10 -6.08
N VAL A 105 -0.13 35.47 -6.22
CA VAL A 105 -1.32 36.12 -6.80
C VAL A 105 -2.12 36.88 -5.74
N CYS A 106 -2.33 36.25 -4.59
CA CYS A 106 -3.18 36.76 -3.51
C CYS A 106 -2.37 37.34 -2.33
N SER A 107 -1.09 37.63 -2.53
CA SER A 107 -0.16 38.11 -1.50
C SER A 107 -0.52 39.45 -0.87
N GLN A 108 -1.36 40.23 -1.56
CA GLN A 108 -1.85 41.53 -1.07
C GLN A 108 -2.95 41.40 0.00
N TRP A 109 -3.56 40.23 0.15
CA TRP A 109 -4.66 39.99 1.09
C TRP A 109 -4.15 39.38 2.39
N ILE A 110 -4.83 39.68 3.50
CA ILE A 110 -4.58 39.02 4.78
C ILE A 110 -5.02 37.54 4.63
N PRO A 111 -4.31 36.56 5.24
CA PRO A 111 -4.63 35.14 5.05
C PRO A 111 -6.09 34.77 5.29
N GLU A 112 -6.76 35.42 6.25
CA GLU A 112 -8.16 35.18 6.63
C GLU A 112 -9.18 35.67 5.58
N GLU A 113 -8.84 36.70 4.81
CA GLU A 113 -9.68 37.30 3.75
C GLU A 113 -9.28 36.79 2.35
N SER A 114 -8.10 36.19 2.22
CA SER A 114 -7.52 35.75 0.94
C SER A 114 -8.25 34.56 0.29
N MET A 115 -9.15 33.90 1.01
CA MET A 115 -9.75 32.62 0.60
C MET A 115 -10.51 32.70 -0.73
N ASN A 116 -11.27 33.77 -0.96
CA ASN A 116 -11.96 33.99 -2.23
C ASN A 116 -10.97 34.16 -3.39
N CYS A 117 -9.92 34.95 -3.19
CA CYS A 117 -8.87 35.16 -4.19
C CYS A 117 -8.16 33.83 -4.52
N VAL A 118 -7.76 33.06 -3.51
CA VAL A 118 -7.01 31.81 -3.68
C VAL A 118 -7.84 30.78 -4.45
N GLN A 119 -9.13 30.65 -4.14
CA GLN A 119 -9.99 29.69 -4.83
C GLN A 119 -10.29 30.11 -6.27
N MET A 120 -10.53 31.41 -6.51
CA MET A 120 -10.68 31.92 -7.87
C MET A 120 -9.40 31.71 -8.69
N CYS A 121 -8.23 31.93 -8.10
CA CYS A 121 -6.93 31.67 -8.73
C CYS A 121 -6.71 30.18 -9.06
N LEU A 122 -7.15 29.28 -8.17
CA LEU A 122 -7.00 27.84 -8.37
C LEU A 122 -7.83 27.30 -9.54
N SER A 123 -9.10 27.71 -9.64
CA SER A 123 -9.97 27.41 -10.79
C SER A 123 -11.19 28.34 -10.77
N PRO A 124 -11.29 29.29 -11.72
CA PRO A 124 -12.44 30.17 -11.82
C PRO A 124 -13.75 29.42 -12.05
N ALA A 125 -13.71 28.35 -12.84
CA ALA A 125 -14.89 27.54 -13.15
C ALA A 125 -15.42 26.83 -11.90
N CYS A 126 -14.55 26.11 -11.18
CA CYS A 126 -14.96 25.43 -9.94
C CYS A 126 -15.36 26.41 -8.84
N TYR A 127 -14.76 27.61 -8.81
CA TYR A 127 -15.16 28.65 -7.86
C TYR A 127 -16.58 29.14 -8.17
N GLN A 128 -16.89 29.42 -9.43
CA GLN A 128 -18.23 29.85 -9.82
C GLN A 128 -19.28 28.76 -9.55
N ASP A 129 -18.95 27.50 -9.78
CA ASP A 129 -19.86 26.38 -9.55
C ASP A 129 -20.19 26.18 -8.06
N VAL A 130 -19.22 26.38 -7.16
CA VAL A 130 -19.39 26.12 -5.72
C VAL A 130 -19.74 27.38 -4.92
N TYR A 131 -19.23 28.54 -5.34
CA TYR A 131 -19.30 29.82 -4.63
C TYR A 131 -19.96 30.96 -5.41
N GLY A 132 -20.38 30.74 -6.66
CA GLY A 132 -20.92 31.81 -7.50
C GLY A 132 -22.24 32.42 -7.02
N SER A 133 -23.09 31.67 -6.30
CA SER A 133 -24.35 32.20 -5.74
C SER A 133 -24.13 32.96 -4.43
N THR A 134 -23.27 32.44 -3.56
CA THR A 134 -22.95 33.00 -2.25
C THR A 134 -21.43 32.88 -2.03
N PRO A 135 -20.66 33.96 -2.29
CA PRO A 135 -19.23 34.00 -2.00
C PRO A 135 -18.94 33.66 -0.53
N ILE A 136 -17.71 33.22 -0.24
CA ILE A 136 -17.31 32.94 1.14
C ILE A 136 -17.22 34.27 1.89
N GLU A 137 -17.83 34.37 3.06
CA GLU A 137 -17.62 35.53 3.92
C GLU A 137 -16.23 35.46 4.58
N ASP A 138 -15.61 36.61 4.80
CA ASP A 138 -14.26 36.65 5.39
C ASP A 138 -14.26 36.01 6.79
N GLY A 139 -13.35 35.06 7.01
CA GLY A 139 -13.30 34.25 8.24
C GLY A 139 -14.26 33.05 8.31
N GLU A 140 -15.11 32.83 7.30
CA GLU A 140 -16.03 31.68 7.26
C GLU A 140 -15.33 30.39 6.78
N ILE A 141 -15.48 29.29 7.54
CA ILE A 141 -14.92 27.98 7.18
C ILE A 141 -16.04 26.99 6.85
N ASN A 142 -16.42 26.93 5.57
CA ASN A 142 -17.37 25.95 5.03
C ASN A 142 -16.65 24.67 4.56
N VAL A 143 -16.48 23.69 5.45
CA VAL A 143 -15.73 22.45 5.16
C VAL A 143 -16.34 21.66 4.00
N ASP A 144 -17.66 21.58 3.91
CA ASP A 144 -18.34 20.80 2.87
C ASP A 144 -18.16 21.42 1.48
N ARG A 145 -18.35 22.74 1.36
CA ARG A 145 -18.11 23.48 0.12
C ARG A 145 -16.63 23.44 -0.28
N ALA A 146 -15.72 23.54 0.69
CA ALA A 146 -14.29 23.39 0.44
C ALA A 146 -13.93 22.01 -0.13
N ARG A 147 -14.55 20.94 0.37
CA ARG A 147 -14.38 19.58 -0.16
C ARG A 147 -14.92 19.46 -1.59
N ASP A 148 -16.07 20.06 -1.88
CA ASP A 148 -16.67 20.01 -3.21
C ASP A 148 -15.87 20.80 -4.23
N PHE A 149 -15.36 21.97 -3.85
CA PHE A 149 -14.41 22.73 -4.65
C PHE A 149 -13.14 21.91 -4.94
N GLU A 150 -12.54 21.29 -3.92
CA GLU A 150 -11.34 20.48 -4.10
C GLU A 150 -11.57 19.27 -5.02
N LYS A 151 -12.75 18.63 -4.92
CA LYS A 151 -13.16 17.55 -5.86
C LYS A 151 -13.24 18.08 -7.29
N CYS A 152 -13.89 19.23 -7.51
CA CYS A 152 -14.01 19.84 -8.83
C CYS A 152 -12.64 20.11 -9.46
N VAL A 153 -11.74 20.78 -8.74
CA VAL A 153 -10.38 21.11 -9.25
C VAL A 153 -9.57 19.85 -9.54
N LYS A 154 -9.67 18.82 -8.68
CA LYS A 154 -9.03 17.52 -8.93
C LYS A 154 -9.54 16.87 -10.21
N GLU A 155 -10.83 16.93 -10.48
CA GLU A 155 -11.38 16.39 -11.73
C GLU A 155 -10.92 17.18 -12.95
N GLU A 156 -10.91 18.51 -12.87
CA GLU A 156 -10.40 19.38 -13.94
C GLU A 156 -8.93 19.05 -14.28
N MET A 157 -8.06 18.97 -13.27
CA MET A 157 -6.66 18.58 -13.46
C MET A 157 -6.51 17.17 -14.06
N ARG A 158 -7.39 16.23 -13.69
CA ARG A 158 -7.39 14.88 -14.25
C ARG A 158 -7.77 14.90 -15.74
N LEU A 159 -8.76 15.70 -16.10
CA LEU A 159 -9.21 15.88 -17.48
C LEU A 159 -8.14 16.60 -18.32
N ALA A 160 -7.50 17.65 -17.79
CA ALA A 160 -6.41 18.35 -18.46
C ALA A 160 -5.25 17.40 -18.79
N ARG A 161 -4.84 16.57 -17.84
CA ARG A 161 -3.82 15.52 -18.07
C ARG A 161 -4.25 14.49 -19.11
N LYS A 162 -5.54 14.13 -19.17
CA LYS A 162 -6.07 13.22 -20.19
C LYS A 162 -6.00 13.88 -21.58
N ARG A 163 -6.42 15.15 -21.69
CA ARG A 163 -6.35 15.93 -22.94
C ARG A 163 -4.90 16.05 -23.45
N GLN A 164 -3.95 16.38 -22.56
CA GLN A 164 -2.52 16.47 -22.90
C GLN A 164 -1.92 15.15 -23.41
N ARG A 165 -2.47 14.00 -23.02
CA ARG A 165 -2.04 12.69 -23.53
C ARG A 165 -2.65 12.34 -24.88
N LEU A 166 -3.83 12.87 -25.18
CA LEU A 166 -4.49 12.68 -26.47
C LEU A 166 -3.91 13.60 -27.55
N SER A 167 -3.30 14.71 -27.14
CA SER A 167 -2.62 15.66 -28.04
C SER A 167 -1.14 15.31 -28.29
N ARG A 168 -0.65 14.17 -27.81
CA ARG A 168 0.71 13.66 -28.03
C ARG A 168 0.63 12.40 -28.86
#